data_AF-A0A2T1D666-F1
#
_entry.id   AF-A0A2T1D666-F1
#
_cell.length_a   1.000
_cell.length_b   1.000
_cell.length_c   1.000
_cell.angle_alpha   90.00
_cell.angle_beta   90.00
_cell.angle_gamma   90.00
#
_symmetry.space_group_name_H-M   'P 1'
#
loop_
_entity.id
_entity.type
_entity.pdbx_description
1 polymer ?
#
loop_
_entity_poly.entity_id
_entity_poly.type
_entity_poly.pdbx_seq_one_letter_code
_entity_poly.pdbx_strand_id
1 'polypeptide(L)' 'MLQDPDAEMEEWEQEVFAPNLATAEQRCQNIAMNVGLTEVLNVTQKTKTPNRSGNYTFICWFRSEAGGTPNADDDNS' A
#
# COMPACT_ATOMS: atom_id res chain seq x y z
N MET A 1 2.05 -15.34 -30.70
CA MET A 1 1.40 -14.62 -29.59
C MET A 1 2.26 -14.89 -28.38
N LEU A 2 3.14 -13.96 -28.04
CA LEU A 2 3.98 -14.06 -26.85
C LEU A 2 3.12 -13.49 -25.72
N GLN A 3 2.46 -14.34 -24.95
CA GLN A 3 1.93 -13.91 -23.66
C GLN A 3 3.16 -13.77 -22.78
N ASP A 4 3.60 -12.53 -22.58
CA ASP A 4 4.63 -12.23 -21.60
C ASP A 4 4.19 -12.87 -20.26
N PRO A 5 4.98 -13.79 -19.68
CA PRO A 5 4.68 -14.40 -18.38
C PRO A 5 5.05 -13.44 -17.24
N ASP A 6 4.81 -12.15 -17.43
CA ASP A 6 4.89 -11.18 -16.36
C ASP A 6 3.61 -11.42 -15.55
N ALA A 7 3.74 -12.25 -14.51
CA ALA A 7 2.74 -12.32 -13.46
C ALA A 7 2.53 -10.87 -13.01
N GLU A 8 1.40 -10.29 -13.40
CA GLU A 8 1.14 -8.86 -13.36
C GLU A 8 1.06 -8.44 -11.89
N MET A 9 2.20 -8.16 -11.27
CA MET A 9 2.26 -7.67 -9.91
C MET A 9 2.19 -6.15 -9.97
N GLU A 10 1.11 -5.59 -9.44
CA GLU A 10 0.91 -4.14 -9.35
C GLU A 10 1.47 -3.62 -8.03
N GLU A 11 2.42 -2.68 -8.13
CA GLU A 11 2.96 -1.96 -6.98
C GLU A 11 2.16 -0.68 -6.75
N TRP A 12 1.74 -0.45 -5.51
CA TRP A 12 0.95 0.74 -5.14
C TRP A 12 1.33 1.26 -3.76
N GLU A 13 0.99 2.51 -3.47
CA GLU A 13 1.32 3.18 -2.22
C GLU A 13 0.09 3.74 -1.49
N GLN A 14 0.10 3.70 -0.16
CA GLN A 14 -0.93 4.32 0.68
C GLN A 14 -0.29 5.13 1.80
N GLU A 15 -0.78 6.35 1.98
CA GLU A 15 -0.41 7.15 3.14
C GLU A 15 -1.22 6.74 4.37
N VAL A 16 -0.52 6.54 5.48
CA VAL A 16 -1.12 6.28 6.80
C VAL A 16 -0.59 7.26 7.83
N PHE A 17 -1.46 7.68 8.75
CA PHE A 17 -1.09 8.54 9.87
C PHE A 17 -0.87 7.69 11.11
N ALA A 18 0.31 7.79 11.73
CA ALA A 18 0.66 7.03 12.92
C ALA A 18 1.61 7.81 13.84
N PRO A 19 1.62 7.53 15.15
CA PRO A 19 2.53 8.19 16.10
C PRO A 19 3.98 7.69 15.98
N ASN A 20 4.21 6.50 15.42
CA ASN A 20 5.53 5.89 15.27
C ASN A 20 5.52 4.82 14.16
N LEU A 21 6.72 4.36 13.76
CA LEU A 21 6.89 3.38 12.69
C LEU A 21 6.16 2.06 12.98
N ALA A 22 6.29 1.51 14.20
CA ALA A 22 5.64 0.25 14.56
C ALA A 22 4.10 0.30 14.40
N THR A 23 3.49 1.43 14.71
CA THR A 23 2.04 1.63 14.52
C THR A 23 1.70 1.82 13.04
N ALA A 24 2.58 2.46 12.26
CA ALA A 24 2.41 2.57 10.82
C ALA A 24 2.49 1.20 10.15
N GLU A 25 3.48 0.38 10.51
CA GLU A 25 3.66 -0.99 10.02
C GLU A 25 2.43 -1.85 10.29
N GLN A 26 1.88 -1.81 11.52
CA GLN A 26 0.64 -2.52 11.82
C GLN A 26 -0.54 -2.04 10.95
N ARG A 27 -0.64 -0.74 10.66
CA ARG A 27 -1.70 -0.22 9.77
C ARG A 27 -1.49 -0.69 8.33
N CYS A 28 -0.27 -0.62 7.81
CA CYS A 28 0.06 -1.13 6.49
C CYS A 28 -0.27 -2.63 6.40
N GLN A 29 0.10 -3.41 7.41
CA GLN A 29 -0.17 -4.85 7.44
C GLN A 29 -1.67 -5.15 7.45
N ASN A 30 -2.46 -4.39 8.21
CA ASN A 30 -3.91 -4.50 8.18
C ASN A 30 -4.47 -4.16 6.79
N ILE A 31 -3.98 -3.11 6.13
CA ILE A 31 -4.39 -2.77 4.76
C ILE A 31 -4.09 -3.93 3.81
N ALA A 32 -2.87 -4.45 3.83
CA ALA A 32 -2.46 -5.59 3.01
C ALA A 32 -3.28 -6.85 3.28
N MET A 33 -3.73 -7.09 4.52
CA MET A 33 -4.63 -8.20 4.85
C MET A 33 -6.07 -8.00 4.34
N ASN A 34 -6.51 -6.74 4.18
CA ASN A 34 -7.84 -6.42 3.67
C ASN A 34 -7.89 -6.35 2.14
N VAL A 35 -6.75 -6.09 1.50
CA VAL A 35 -6.61 -6.09 0.04
C VAL A 35 -6.05 -7.45 -0.37
N GLY A 36 -6.89 -8.32 -0.92
CA GLY A 36 -6.50 -9.70 -1.23
C GLY A 36 -5.23 -9.78 -2.08
N LEU A 37 -4.35 -10.74 -1.77
CA LEU A 37 -3.10 -10.97 -2.48
C LEU A 37 -2.13 -9.77 -2.42
N THR A 38 -2.23 -8.93 -1.37
CA THR A 38 -1.34 -7.78 -1.16
C THR A 38 -0.30 -8.06 -0.09
N GLU A 39 0.95 -7.66 -0.36
CA GLU A 39 2.07 -7.72 0.56
C GLU A 39 2.61 -6.31 0.85
N VAL A 40 3.04 -6.05 2.09
CA VAL A 40 3.75 -4.82 2.44
C VAL A 40 5.21 -4.96 2.06
N LEU A 41 5.68 -4.15 1.11
CA LEU A 41 7.08 -4.10 0.69
C LEU A 41 7.93 -3.28 1.65
N ASN A 42 7.45 -2.08 2.00
CA ASN A 42 8.22 -1.13 2.79
C ASN A 42 7.31 -0.10 3.47
N VAL A 43 7.77 0.47 4.58
CA VAL A 43 7.08 1.57 5.28
C VAL A 43 8.06 2.69 5.51
N THR A 44 7.86 3.83 4.83
CA THR A 44 8.76 4.98 4.93
C THR A 44 8.07 6.16 5.57
N GLN A 45 8.77 6.87 6.44
CA GLN A 45 8.24 8.08 7.05
C GLN A 45 8.34 9.25 6.05
N LYS A 46 7.19 9.82 5.66
CA LYS A 46 7.12 10.96 4.75
C LYS A 46 7.39 12.27 5.47
N THR A 47 6.84 12.47 6.66
CA THR A 47 6.98 13.73 7.41
C THR A 47 7.97 13.60 8.57
N LYS A 48 8.90 14.56 8.66
CA LYS A 48 9.84 14.65 9.80
C LYS A 48 9.20 15.21 11.07
N THR A 49 8.13 15.97 10.92
CA THR A 49 7.37 16.56 12.03
C THR A 49 6.00 15.92 12.15
N PRO A 50 5.49 15.75 13.38
CA PRO A 50 4.13 15.28 13.57
C PRO A 50 3.12 16.37 13.21
N ASN A 51 1.92 15.96 12.84
CA ASN A 51 0.77 16.85 12.65
C ASN A 51 0.26 17.38 14.00
N ARG A 52 -0.76 18.25 13.96
CA ARG A 52 -1.35 18.85 15.18
C ARG A 52 -1.89 17.83 16.20
N SER A 53 -2.16 16.59 15.76
CA SER A 53 -2.64 15.50 16.60
C SER A 53 -1.50 14.59 17.12
N GLY A 54 -0.24 14.92 16.82
CA GLY A 54 0.93 14.13 17.25
C GLY A 54 1.27 12.95 16.33
N ASN A 55 0.65 12.84 15.15
CA ASN A 55 0.90 11.74 14.22
C ASN A 55 1.79 12.17 13.04
N TYR A 56 2.71 11.31 12.65
CA TYR A 56 3.50 11.46 11.43
C TYR A 56 2.78 10.80 10.25
N THR A 57 3.12 11.23 9.05
CA THR A 57 2.69 10.59 7.80
C THR A 57 3.73 9.55 7.42
N PHE A 58 3.27 8.32 7.18
CA PHE A 58 4.06 7.22 6.64
C PHE A 58 3.46 6.79 5.30
N ILE A 59 4.31 6.38 4.37
CA ILE A 59 3.93 5.78 3.10
C ILE A 59 4.16 4.28 3.23
N CYS A 60 3.08 3.51 3.08
CA CYS A 60 3.12 2.07 2.92
C CYS A 60 3.29 1.75 1.43
N TRP A 61 4.32 0.99 1.08
CA TRP A 61 4.53 0.45 -0.25
C TRP A 61 4.02 -0.97 -0.28
N PHE A 62 3.20 -1.29 -1.26
CA PHE A 62 2.58 -2.59 -1.41
C PHE A 62 2.86 -3.18 -2.78
N ARG A 63 2.71 -4.50 -2.86
CA ARG A 63 2.66 -5.26 -4.09
C ARG A 63 1.47 -6.19 -4.04
N SER A 64 0.68 -6.24 -5.11
CA SER A 64 -0.46 -7.14 -5.22
C SER A 64 -0.51 -7.82 -6.58
N GLU A 65 -1.10 -9.01 -6.66
CA GLU A 65 -1.44 -9.62 -7.97
C GLU A 65 -2.48 -8.75 -8.71
N ALA A 66 -2.39 -8.64 -10.03
CA ALA A 66 -3.27 -7.80 -10.83
C ALA A 66 -4.72 -8.24 -10.66
N GLY A 67 -5.59 -7.24 -10.43
CA GLY A 67 -6.97 -7.43 -10.00
C GLY A 67 -7.16 -7.47 -8.47
N GLY A 68 -6.07 -7.41 -7.69
CA GLY A 68 -6.10 -7.27 -6.24
C GLY A 68 -6.17 -5.83 -5.74
N THR A 69 -5.92 -4.82 -6.57
CA THR A 69 -5.96 -3.42 -6.14
C THR A 69 -7.39 -2.91 -5.93
N PRO A 70 -7.64 -2.06 -4.91
CA PRO A 70 -8.98 -1.62 -4.55
C PRO A 70 -9.62 -0.61 -5.52
N ASN A 71 -9.07 -0.42 -6.72
CA ASN A 71 -9.72 0.25 -7.85
C ASN A 71 -8.87 0.13 -9.11
N ALA A 72 -9.11 -0.92 -9.87
CA ALA A 72 -8.99 -0.89 -11.33
C ALA A 72 -10.32 -1.40 -11.89
N ASP A 73 -11.40 -0.64 -11.65
CA ASP A 73 -12.63 -0.81 -12.41
C ASP A 73 -12.27 -0.58 -13.89
N ASP A 74 -12.31 -1.68 -14.63
CA ASP A 74 -12.42 -1.78 -16.07
C ASP A 74 -13.60 -0.92 -16.57
N ASP A 75 -13.38 0.39 -16.77
CA ASP A 75 -14.28 1.19 -17.60
C ASP A 75 -13.94 0.91 -19.08
N ASN A 76 -14.38 -0.25 -19.55
CA ASN A 76 -14.50 -0.52 -20.97
C ASN A 76 -15.96 -0.91 -21.26
N SER A 77 -16.82 0.11 -21.33
CA SER A 77 -18.21 -0.04 -21.81
C SER A 77 -18.44 0.66 -23.15
#